data_AF-A0A4S2AFC5-F1
#
_entry.id   AF-A0A4S2AFC5-F1
#
_cell.length_a   1.000
_cell.length_b   1.000
_cell.length_c   1.000
_cell.angle_alpha   90.00
_cell.angle_beta   90.00
_cell.angle_gamma   90.00
#
_symmetry.space_group_name_H-M   'P 1'
#
loop_
_entity.id
_entity.type
_entity.pdbx_description
1 polymer ?
#
loop_
_entity_poly.entity_id
_entity_poly.type
_entity_poly.pdbx_seq_one_letter_code
_entity_poly.pdbx_strand_id
1 'polypeptide(L)'
;MSNVALTKVMEQMKLENLTPDIDMSSIEITLPDINRPALQLTGYFDHFASERVQIIGYVEYTYLEHLPREEKLKVYDQFLGYKMPCVIYTTRTQPDEDMLQLAHKYGVPIFRSHQTTSAFMAEIIRWLNVELAPCISIHGVLVDVYGEGVLIMGESGIGKSEAALELIKRGHRLVTDDVVEIRKVSDVTLVGTAPDITRHFIELRGIGIIDVKTLFGVESVKNTQNIDLVIKLEEWNRDKEYDRLGLEEEYTEILGNKIVCHSLPIRPGRNLAVIVESAAVNHRQKKMGYNAAQELYKRVQESLSRGRKD
;
A
#
# COMPACT_ATOMS: atom_id res chain seq x y z
N MET A 1 -10.79 -2.97 -11.38
CA MET A 1 -10.56 -3.61 -10.07
C MET A 1 -9.27 -4.39 -10.20
N SER A 2 -8.38 -4.28 -9.22
CA SER A 2 -7.19 -5.13 -9.12
C SER A 2 -7.63 -6.58 -8.95
N ASN A 3 -6.93 -7.50 -9.60
CA ASN A 3 -7.13 -8.94 -9.50
C ASN A 3 -5.77 -9.61 -9.31
N VAL A 4 -5.79 -10.80 -8.72
CA VAL A 4 -4.60 -11.62 -8.52
C VAL A 4 -4.87 -13.03 -9.01
N ALA A 5 -4.07 -13.52 -9.96
CA ALA A 5 -4.19 -14.89 -10.44
C ALA A 5 -3.97 -15.90 -9.30
N LEU A 6 -4.79 -16.95 -9.24
CA LEU A 6 -4.69 -17.99 -8.22
C LEU A 6 -3.31 -18.68 -8.22
N THR A 7 -2.69 -18.83 -9.39
CA THR A 7 -1.33 -19.38 -9.55
C THR A 7 -0.29 -18.57 -8.78
N LYS A 8 -0.38 -17.22 -8.81
CA LYS A 8 0.50 -16.34 -8.04
C LYS A 8 0.31 -16.53 -6.53
N VAL A 9 -0.92 -16.76 -6.07
CA VAL A 9 -1.22 -17.04 -4.66
C VAL A 9 -0.63 -18.39 -4.25
N MET A 10 -0.80 -19.42 -5.08
CA MET A 10 -0.24 -20.75 -4.85
C MET A 10 1.27 -20.72 -4.68
N GLU A 11 1.98 -20.03 -5.58
CA GLU A 11 3.43 -19.87 -5.53
C GLU A 11 3.87 -19.10 -4.28
N GLN A 12 3.27 -17.93 -4.04
CA GLN A 12 3.65 -17.06 -2.92
C GLN A 12 3.40 -17.73 -1.56
N MET A 13 2.28 -18.42 -1.42
CA MET A 13 1.89 -19.09 -0.17
C MET A 13 2.47 -20.50 -0.04
N LYS A 14 3.26 -20.96 -1.02
CA LYS A 14 3.89 -22.28 -1.08
C LYS A 14 2.88 -23.41 -0.86
N LEU A 15 1.75 -23.31 -1.55
CA LEU A 15 0.65 -24.25 -1.43
C LEU A 15 0.95 -25.53 -2.21
N GLU A 16 0.62 -26.67 -1.62
CA GLU A 16 0.61 -27.94 -2.30
C GLU A 16 -0.74 -28.13 -2.99
N ASN A 17 -0.72 -28.36 -4.32
CA ASN A 17 -1.93 -28.59 -5.09
C ASN A 17 -2.36 -30.06 -5.00
N LEU A 18 -3.56 -30.31 -4.49
CA LEU A 18 -4.15 -31.64 -4.35
C LEU A 18 -5.05 -32.03 -5.53
N THR A 19 -5.31 -31.08 -6.44
CA THR A 19 -6.13 -31.26 -7.65
C THR A 19 -5.39 -30.71 -8.87
N PRO A 20 -4.25 -31.31 -9.27
CA PRO A 20 -3.38 -30.79 -10.33
C PRO A 20 -4.05 -30.76 -11.71
N ASP A 21 -5.06 -31.58 -11.94
CA ASP A 21 -5.76 -31.69 -13.23
C ASP A 21 -6.81 -30.59 -13.45
N ILE A 22 -7.11 -29.78 -12.44
CA ILE A 22 -8.03 -28.65 -12.56
C ILE A 22 -7.28 -27.45 -13.12
N ASP A 23 -7.76 -26.91 -14.25
CA ASP A 23 -7.20 -25.69 -14.83
C ASP A 23 -7.52 -24.47 -13.95
N MET A 24 -6.46 -23.78 -13.51
CA MET A 24 -6.52 -22.62 -12.63
C MET A 24 -6.18 -21.31 -13.36
N SER A 25 -5.85 -21.36 -14.65
CA SER A 25 -5.32 -20.22 -15.41
C SER A 25 -6.29 -19.04 -15.50
N SER A 26 -7.61 -19.32 -15.45
CA SER A 26 -8.68 -18.32 -15.50
C SER A 26 -9.20 -17.89 -14.13
N ILE A 27 -8.69 -18.47 -13.04
CA ILE A 27 -9.19 -18.19 -11.68
C ILE A 27 -8.45 -16.98 -11.10
N GLU A 28 -9.22 -15.98 -10.71
CA GLU A 28 -8.74 -14.73 -10.14
C GLU A 28 -9.33 -14.49 -8.75
N ILE A 29 -8.50 -13.98 -7.84
CA ILE A 29 -8.91 -13.50 -6.53
C ILE A 29 -9.05 -11.98 -6.60
N THR A 30 -10.22 -11.49 -6.19
CA THR A 30 -10.60 -10.07 -6.24
C THR A 30 -10.84 -9.47 -4.87
N LEU A 31 -10.95 -10.29 -3.82
CA LEU A 31 -11.13 -9.86 -2.44
C LEU A 31 -9.97 -10.33 -1.56
N PRO A 32 -9.46 -9.48 -0.64
CA PRO A 32 -8.42 -9.87 0.31
C PRO A 32 -8.96 -10.68 1.48
N ASP A 33 -10.26 -10.57 1.76
CA ASP A 33 -10.91 -11.28 2.85
C ASP A 33 -10.99 -12.79 2.58
N ILE A 34 -10.87 -13.56 3.65
CA ILE A 34 -10.86 -15.02 3.62
C ILE A 34 -12.08 -15.52 4.40
N ASN A 35 -12.68 -16.63 3.98
CA ASN A 35 -13.79 -17.23 4.69
C ASN A 35 -13.40 -18.55 5.37
N ARG A 36 -13.90 -18.75 6.59
CA ARG A 36 -13.86 -20.05 7.28
C ARG A 36 -15.28 -20.61 7.32
N PRO A 37 -15.59 -21.64 6.52
CA PRO A 37 -16.96 -22.01 6.19
C PRO A 37 -17.65 -22.84 7.28
N ALA A 38 -17.43 -22.56 8.57
CA ALA A 38 -17.95 -23.39 9.66
C ALA A 38 -19.48 -23.56 9.61
N LEU A 39 -20.22 -22.47 9.34
CA LEU A 39 -21.68 -22.52 9.20
C LEU A 39 -22.13 -23.20 7.90
N GLN A 40 -21.41 -22.97 6.80
CA GLN A 40 -21.72 -23.60 5.52
C GLN A 40 -21.54 -25.11 5.57
N LEU A 41 -20.50 -25.58 6.27
CA LEU A 41 -20.29 -27.01 6.50
C LEU A 41 -21.39 -27.64 7.38
N THR A 42 -22.17 -26.84 8.11
CA THR A 42 -23.37 -27.30 8.84
C THR A 42 -24.67 -27.18 8.04
N GLY A 43 -24.63 -26.66 6.80
CA GLY A 43 -25.78 -26.53 5.91
C GLY A 43 -26.41 -25.14 5.82
N TYR A 44 -25.83 -24.12 6.47
CA TYR A 44 -26.33 -22.74 6.41
C TYR A 44 -25.57 -21.90 5.37
N PHE A 45 -26.23 -21.59 4.25
CA PHE A 45 -25.62 -20.92 3.10
C PHE A 45 -26.13 -19.50 2.84
N ASP A 46 -27.06 -18.99 3.66
CA ASP A 46 -27.52 -17.62 3.52
C ASP A 46 -26.34 -16.66 3.77
N HIS A 47 -26.15 -15.71 2.84
CA HIS A 47 -25.01 -14.79 2.82
C HIS A 47 -23.64 -15.49 2.78
N PHE A 48 -23.54 -16.66 2.16
CA PHE A 48 -22.26 -17.33 1.95
C PHE A 48 -21.35 -16.51 1.01
N ALA A 49 -20.20 -16.07 1.54
CA ALA A 49 -19.15 -15.39 0.80
C ALA A 49 -18.31 -16.38 -0.03
N SER A 50 -18.92 -16.99 -1.05
CA SER A 50 -18.28 -18.00 -1.89
C SER A 50 -17.18 -17.42 -2.79
N GLU A 51 -17.24 -16.13 -3.09
CA GLU A 51 -16.25 -15.42 -3.89
C GLU A 51 -14.87 -15.31 -3.21
N ARG A 52 -14.80 -15.59 -1.90
CA ARG A 52 -13.56 -15.56 -1.11
C ARG A 52 -12.81 -16.89 -1.18
N VAL A 53 -11.52 -16.85 -0.89
CA VAL A 53 -10.75 -18.07 -0.61
C VAL A 53 -11.33 -18.74 0.64
N GLN A 54 -11.55 -20.06 0.57
CA GLN A 54 -12.14 -20.84 1.65
C GLN A 54 -11.05 -21.58 2.44
N ILE A 55 -11.09 -21.50 3.77
CA ILE A 55 -10.11 -22.15 4.65
C ILE A 55 -10.78 -23.23 5.48
N ILE A 56 -10.30 -24.46 5.34
CA ILE A 56 -10.64 -25.57 6.23
C ILE A 56 -9.48 -25.74 7.23
N GLY A 57 -9.76 -25.39 8.48
CA GLY A 57 -8.84 -25.59 9.60
C GLY A 57 -9.16 -26.86 10.37
N TYR A 58 -8.55 -27.01 11.55
CA TYR A 58 -8.72 -28.19 12.37
C TYR A 58 -10.17 -28.38 12.86
N VAL A 59 -10.87 -27.30 13.21
CA VAL A 59 -12.25 -27.36 13.73
C VAL A 59 -13.22 -27.79 12.64
N GLU A 60 -13.11 -27.18 11.45
CA GLU A 60 -13.93 -27.53 10.30
C GLU A 60 -13.68 -28.99 9.86
N TYR A 61 -12.41 -29.38 9.82
CA TYR A 61 -12.00 -30.75 9.49
C TYR A 61 -12.55 -31.78 10.50
N THR A 62 -12.37 -31.56 11.81
CA THR A 62 -12.85 -32.52 12.81
C THR A 62 -14.36 -32.61 12.82
N TYR A 63 -15.09 -31.51 12.61
CA TYR A 63 -16.54 -31.57 12.45
C TYR A 63 -16.95 -32.47 11.28
N LEU A 64 -16.32 -32.30 10.11
CA LEU A 64 -16.59 -33.12 8.93
C LEU A 64 -16.27 -34.61 9.12
N GLU A 65 -15.24 -34.95 9.91
CA GLU A 65 -14.90 -36.33 10.26
C GLU A 65 -15.98 -37.03 11.10
N HIS A 66 -16.76 -36.28 11.89
CA HIS A 66 -17.83 -36.85 12.72
C HIS A 66 -19.16 -36.99 11.98
N LEU A 67 -19.30 -36.40 10.79
CA LEU A 67 -20.53 -36.51 10.01
C LEU A 67 -20.66 -37.87 9.31
N PRO A 68 -21.86 -38.48 9.30
CA PRO A 68 -22.14 -39.62 8.44
C PRO A 68 -21.84 -39.28 6.99
N ARG A 69 -21.26 -40.23 6.23
CA ARG A 69 -20.84 -40.02 4.84
C ARG A 69 -21.95 -39.44 3.95
N GLU A 70 -23.18 -39.90 4.11
CA GLU A 70 -24.33 -39.39 3.33
C GLU A 70 -24.65 -37.92 3.61
N GLU A 71 -24.51 -37.47 4.85
CA GLU A 71 -24.72 -36.06 5.22
C GLU A 71 -23.53 -35.21 4.73
N LYS A 72 -22.31 -35.72 4.92
CA LYS A 72 -21.07 -35.08 4.47
C LYS A 72 -21.09 -34.81 2.95
N LEU A 73 -21.51 -35.79 2.16
CA LEU A 73 -21.63 -35.66 0.70
C LEU A 73 -22.63 -34.58 0.28
N LYS A 74 -23.78 -34.48 0.96
CA LYS A 74 -24.78 -33.42 0.69
C LYS A 74 -24.20 -32.03 0.95
N VAL A 75 -23.49 -31.88 2.07
CA VAL A 75 -22.82 -30.63 2.44
C VAL A 75 -21.74 -30.27 1.42
N TYR A 76 -20.87 -31.21 1.05
CA TYR A 76 -19.81 -30.96 0.07
C TYR A 76 -20.35 -30.59 -1.30
N ASP A 77 -21.37 -31.30 -1.79
CA ASP A 77 -21.97 -31.01 -3.09
C ASP A 77 -22.57 -29.60 -3.12
N GLN A 78 -23.29 -29.21 -2.06
CA GLN A 78 -23.84 -27.88 -1.92
C GLN A 78 -22.73 -26.83 -1.79
N PHE A 79 -21.74 -27.05 -0.92
CA PHE A 79 -20.63 -26.12 -0.67
C PHE A 79 -19.83 -25.83 -1.94
N LEU A 80 -19.42 -26.88 -2.67
CA LEU A 80 -18.64 -26.73 -3.89
C LEU A 80 -19.48 -26.21 -5.07
N GLY A 81 -20.81 -26.40 -5.03
CA GLY A 81 -21.75 -25.88 -6.02
C GLY A 81 -21.80 -24.35 -6.12
N TYR A 82 -21.42 -23.62 -5.07
CA TYR A 82 -21.38 -22.15 -5.06
C TYR A 82 -20.21 -21.53 -5.84
N LYS A 83 -19.29 -22.34 -6.38
CA LYS A 83 -18.11 -21.92 -7.14
C LYS A 83 -17.26 -20.86 -6.42
N MET A 84 -16.33 -21.32 -5.60
CA MET A 84 -15.29 -20.51 -4.96
C MET A 84 -13.97 -20.56 -5.74
N PRO A 85 -13.07 -19.55 -5.56
CA PRO A 85 -11.77 -19.55 -6.23
C PRO A 85 -10.91 -20.78 -5.83
N CYS A 86 -10.89 -21.15 -4.55
CA CYS A 86 -10.23 -22.37 -4.08
C CYS A 86 -10.62 -22.70 -2.64
N VAL A 87 -10.29 -23.92 -2.23
CA VAL A 87 -10.35 -24.39 -0.84
C VAL A 87 -8.94 -24.74 -0.36
N ILE A 88 -8.52 -24.23 0.79
CA ILE A 88 -7.20 -24.46 1.35
C ILE A 88 -7.33 -25.16 2.70
N TYR A 89 -6.76 -26.35 2.81
CA TYR A 89 -6.61 -27.10 4.05
C TYR A 89 -5.37 -26.63 4.79
N THR A 90 -5.53 -26.26 6.06
CA THR A 90 -4.45 -25.77 6.93
C THR A 90 -4.19 -26.73 8.08
N THR A 91 -3.16 -26.48 8.89
CA THR A 91 -2.90 -27.23 10.13
C THR A 91 -2.74 -28.75 9.89
N ARG A 92 -2.08 -29.13 8.78
CA ARG A 92 -1.84 -30.54 8.38
C ARG A 92 -3.11 -31.39 8.27
N THR A 93 -4.26 -30.77 8.06
CA THR A 93 -5.50 -31.46 7.68
C THR A 93 -5.42 -31.87 6.20
N GLN A 94 -6.27 -32.82 5.79
CA GLN A 94 -6.31 -33.32 4.42
C GLN A 94 -7.76 -33.54 3.98
N PRO A 95 -8.14 -33.21 2.74
CA PRO A 95 -9.44 -33.60 2.20
C PRO A 95 -9.57 -35.12 2.12
N ASP A 96 -10.79 -35.63 2.31
CA ASP A 96 -11.13 -37.01 1.99
C ASP A 96 -11.35 -37.19 0.47
N GLU A 97 -11.49 -38.45 0.02
CA GLU A 97 -11.68 -38.76 -1.40
C GLU A 97 -12.97 -38.16 -1.96
N ASP A 98 -14.03 -38.09 -1.15
CA ASP A 98 -15.33 -37.54 -1.53
C ASP A 98 -15.21 -36.03 -1.85
N MET A 99 -14.49 -35.27 -1.02
CA MET A 99 -14.19 -33.86 -1.28
C MET A 99 -13.39 -33.67 -2.57
N LEU A 100 -12.34 -34.47 -2.80
CA LEU A 100 -11.52 -34.37 -4.02
C LEU A 100 -12.32 -34.68 -5.28
N GLN A 101 -13.14 -35.73 -5.26
CA GLN A 101 -13.99 -36.09 -6.39
C GLN A 101 -14.99 -34.98 -6.74
N LEU A 102 -15.66 -34.40 -5.73
CA LEU A 102 -16.58 -33.29 -5.95
C LEU A 102 -15.85 -32.02 -6.39
N ALA A 103 -14.63 -31.79 -5.91
CA ALA A 103 -13.80 -30.68 -6.34
C ALA A 103 -13.51 -30.74 -7.85
N HIS A 104 -13.17 -31.93 -8.37
CA HIS A 104 -13.03 -32.15 -9.81
C HIS A 104 -14.35 -31.95 -10.57
N LYS A 105 -15.48 -32.43 -10.02
CA LYS A 105 -16.81 -32.24 -10.63
C LYS A 105 -17.16 -30.75 -10.80
N TYR A 106 -16.85 -29.94 -9.79
CA TYR A 106 -17.18 -28.51 -9.80
C TYR A 106 -16.07 -27.60 -10.35
N GLY A 107 -14.88 -28.16 -10.63
CA GLY A 107 -13.73 -27.41 -11.12
C GLY A 107 -13.12 -26.48 -10.05
N VAL A 108 -13.10 -26.93 -8.81
CA VAL A 108 -12.68 -26.12 -7.65
C VAL A 108 -11.31 -26.62 -7.18
N PRO A 109 -10.25 -25.79 -7.29
CA PRO A 109 -8.93 -26.19 -6.84
C PRO A 109 -8.86 -26.38 -5.32
N ILE A 110 -8.22 -27.47 -4.89
CA ILE A 110 -7.95 -27.74 -3.48
C ILE A 110 -6.44 -27.72 -3.22
N PHE A 111 -6.06 -26.99 -2.18
CA PHE A 111 -4.68 -26.85 -1.74
C PHE A 111 -4.48 -27.30 -0.30
N ARG A 112 -3.22 -27.58 0.04
CA ARG A 112 -2.78 -27.85 1.41
C ARG A 112 -1.65 -26.90 1.81
N SER A 113 -1.70 -26.45 3.06
CA SER A 113 -0.63 -25.72 3.74
C SER A 113 -0.31 -26.37 5.08
N HIS A 114 0.98 -26.46 5.40
CA HIS A 114 1.45 -26.96 6.70
C HIS A 114 1.44 -25.90 7.81
N GLN A 115 1.12 -24.65 7.48
CA GLN A 115 1.00 -23.56 8.44
C GLN A 115 -0.27 -23.72 9.30
N THR A 116 -0.24 -23.15 10.51
CA THR A 116 -1.45 -23.07 11.36
C THR A 116 -2.47 -22.13 10.73
N THR A 117 -3.77 -22.36 10.97
CA THR A 117 -4.86 -21.59 10.36
C THR A 117 -4.70 -20.08 10.58
N SER A 118 -4.43 -19.62 11.81
CA SER A 118 -4.29 -18.19 12.12
C SER A 118 -3.07 -17.55 11.46
N ALA A 119 -1.92 -18.23 11.46
CA ALA A 119 -0.70 -17.70 10.84
C ALA A 119 -0.87 -17.60 9.32
N PHE A 120 -1.45 -18.64 8.70
CA PHE A 120 -1.74 -18.66 7.27
C PHE A 120 -2.70 -17.54 6.88
N MET A 121 -3.83 -17.39 7.61
CA MET A 121 -4.81 -16.35 7.34
C MET A 121 -4.22 -14.94 7.46
N ALA A 122 -3.44 -14.68 8.51
CA ALA A 122 -2.80 -13.38 8.67
C ALA A 122 -1.88 -13.03 7.48
N GLU A 123 -1.10 -14.01 7.02
CA GLU A 123 -0.15 -13.78 5.93
C GLU A 123 -0.83 -13.63 4.56
N ILE A 124 -1.80 -14.50 4.22
CA ILE A 124 -2.51 -14.38 2.94
C ILE A 124 -3.32 -13.09 2.86
N ILE A 125 -3.99 -12.69 3.96
CA ILE A 125 -4.75 -11.42 4.02
C ILE A 125 -3.80 -10.24 3.87
N ARG A 126 -2.67 -10.24 4.58
CA ARG A 126 -1.67 -9.17 4.49
C ARG A 126 -1.16 -9.02 3.06
N TRP A 127 -0.83 -10.14 2.41
CA TRP A 127 -0.30 -10.13 1.04
C TRP A 127 -1.37 -9.70 0.02
N LEU A 128 -2.57 -10.26 0.09
CA LEU A 128 -3.67 -9.89 -0.81
C LEU A 128 -4.06 -8.42 -0.65
N ASN A 129 -4.06 -7.87 0.57
CA ASN A 129 -4.32 -6.44 0.79
C ASN A 129 -3.33 -5.54 0.03
N VAL A 130 -2.06 -5.94 -0.09
CA VAL A 130 -1.05 -5.17 -0.83
C VAL A 130 -1.24 -5.31 -2.34
N GLU A 131 -1.48 -6.53 -2.82
CA GLU A 131 -1.64 -6.80 -4.24
C GLU A 131 -2.93 -6.19 -4.81
N LEU A 132 -4.03 -6.30 -4.05
CA LEU A 132 -5.35 -5.78 -4.38
C LEU A 132 -5.55 -4.32 -3.95
N ALA A 133 -4.56 -3.69 -3.30
CA ALA A 133 -4.62 -2.30 -2.87
C ALA A 133 -5.08 -1.37 -4.01
N PRO A 134 -6.00 -0.43 -3.76
CA PRO A 134 -6.32 0.64 -4.71
C PRO A 134 -5.04 1.35 -5.14
N CYS A 135 -4.90 1.55 -6.45
CA CYS A 135 -3.73 2.18 -7.06
C CYS A 135 -4.18 3.33 -7.97
N ILE A 136 -3.47 4.46 -7.91
CA ILE A 136 -3.59 5.56 -8.87
C ILE A 136 -2.20 5.97 -9.34
N SER A 137 -2.14 6.63 -10.49
CA SER A 137 -0.93 7.29 -10.97
C SER A 137 -1.15 8.80 -10.95
N ILE A 138 -0.19 9.54 -10.40
CA ILE A 138 -0.22 11.01 -10.39
C ILE A 138 1.09 11.57 -10.95
N HIS A 139 1.02 12.78 -11.49
CA HIS A 139 2.23 13.49 -11.92
C HIS A 139 2.92 14.15 -10.72
N GLY A 140 4.22 13.92 -10.58
CA GLY A 140 5.01 14.43 -9.46
C GLY A 140 6.35 13.73 -9.33
N VAL A 141 7.09 14.09 -8.28
CA VAL A 141 8.40 13.52 -8.00
C VAL A 141 8.40 13.03 -6.56
N LEU A 142 8.76 11.76 -6.35
CA LEU A 142 8.83 11.17 -5.03
C LEU A 142 10.29 10.95 -4.65
N VAL A 143 10.67 11.54 -3.51
CA VAL A 143 12.03 11.47 -2.96
C VAL A 143 11.98 11.06 -1.50
N ASP A 144 13.01 10.36 -1.05
CA ASP A 144 13.25 10.03 0.35
C ASP A 144 14.25 11.04 0.93
N VAL A 145 13.76 11.92 1.80
CA VAL A 145 14.50 13.02 2.41
C VAL A 145 14.65 12.73 3.89
N TYR A 146 15.88 12.41 4.31
CA TYR A 146 16.20 11.96 5.67
C TYR A 146 15.37 10.79 6.20
N GLY A 147 14.68 10.01 5.38
CA GLY A 147 13.76 8.94 5.78
C GLY A 147 12.28 9.26 5.59
N GLU A 148 11.89 10.55 5.47
CA GLU A 148 10.51 10.91 5.13
C GLU A 148 10.31 10.81 3.62
N GLY A 149 9.20 10.23 3.18
CA GLY A 149 8.83 10.31 1.77
C GLY A 149 8.12 11.62 1.45
N VAL A 150 8.75 12.40 0.57
CA VAL A 150 8.24 13.69 0.14
C VAL A 150 7.78 13.59 -1.31
N LEU A 151 6.47 13.76 -1.52
CA LEU A 151 5.88 13.86 -2.83
C LEU A 151 5.84 15.34 -3.26
N ILE A 152 6.66 15.69 -4.24
CA ILE A 152 6.74 17.03 -4.81
C ILE A 152 5.80 17.10 -6.02
N MET A 153 4.79 17.95 -5.92
CA MET A 153 3.80 18.21 -6.97
C MET A 153 3.93 19.65 -7.47
N GLY A 154 3.32 19.95 -8.61
CA GLY A 154 3.35 21.28 -9.22
C GLY A 154 3.26 21.19 -10.74
N GLU A 155 3.11 22.35 -11.38
CA GLU A 155 2.99 22.43 -12.83
C GLU A 155 4.23 21.91 -13.57
N SER A 156 4.08 21.57 -14.85
CA SER A 156 5.18 21.09 -15.67
C SER A 156 6.21 22.20 -15.90
N GLY A 157 7.50 21.88 -15.70
CA GLY A 157 8.58 22.86 -15.85
C GLY A 157 8.75 23.83 -14.68
N ILE A 158 8.01 23.65 -13.59
CA ILE A 158 8.12 24.51 -12.40
C ILE A 158 9.43 24.26 -11.61
N GLY A 159 10.17 23.19 -11.89
CA GLY A 159 11.45 22.87 -11.23
C GLY A 159 11.45 21.63 -10.33
N LYS A 160 10.45 20.73 -10.46
CA LYS A 160 10.34 19.52 -9.61
C LYS A 160 11.55 18.59 -9.76
N SER A 161 11.89 18.28 -11.01
CA SER A 161 12.97 17.36 -11.38
C SER A 161 14.35 17.93 -11.03
N GLU A 162 14.54 19.24 -11.20
CA GLU A 162 15.75 19.96 -10.80
C GLU A 162 15.93 19.97 -9.28
N ALA A 163 14.84 20.18 -8.51
CA ALA A 163 14.88 20.10 -7.06
C ALA A 163 15.23 18.68 -6.59
N ALA A 164 14.68 17.65 -7.23
CA ALA A 164 15.02 16.26 -6.93
C ALA A 164 16.48 15.93 -7.24
N LEU A 165 17.01 16.40 -8.37
CA LEU A 165 18.43 16.24 -8.70
C LEU A 165 19.35 16.88 -7.66
N GLU A 166 19.01 18.07 -7.18
CA GLU A 166 19.79 18.72 -6.13
C GLU A 166 19.69 17.96 -4.80
N LEU A 167 18.52 17.46 -4.42
CA LEU A 167 18.35 16.61 -3.24
C LEU A 167 19.20 15.34 -3.33
N ILE A 168 19.25 14.69 -4.49
CA ILE A 168 20.09 13.51 -4.72
C ILE A 168 21.57 13.86 -4.50
N LYS A 169 22.03 15.00 -5.04
CA LYS A 169 23.41 15.48 -4.83
C LYS A 169 23.74 15.76 -3.36
N ARG A 170 22.72 16.01 -2.52
CA ARG A 170 22.83 16.21 -1.07
C ARG A 170 22.74 14.89 -0.27
N GLY A 171 22.64 13.74 -0.94
CA GLY A 171 22.60 12.42 -0.32
C GLY A 171 21.20 11.85 -0.09
N HIS A 172 20.17 12.48 -0.64
CA HIS A 172 18.80 11.95 -0.62
C HIS A 172 18.58 10.97 -1.77
N ARG A 173 17.43 10.28 -1.76
CA ARG A 173 17.18 9.18 -2.69
C ARG A 173 15.98 9.44 -3.58
N LEU A 174 16.15 9.24 -4.87
CA LEU A 174 15.05 9.25 -5.83
C LEU A 174 14.25 7.95 -5.71
N VAL A 175 12.93 8.08 -5.61
CA VAL A 175 12.01 6.96 -5.82
C VAL A 175 11.53 6.96 -7.26
N THR A 176 10.99 8.10 -7.70
CA THR A 176 10.49 8.28 -9.07
C THR A 176 10.39 9.76 -9.43
N ASP A 177 10.50 10.06 -10.73
CA ASP A 177 10.29 11.35 -11.35
C ASP A 177 9.18 11.22 -12.42
N ASP A 178 8.48 12.32 -12.69
CA ASP A 178 7.33 12.44 -13.59
C ASP A 178 6.05 11.70 -13.15
N VAL A 179 6.07 10.37 -13.04
CA VAL A 179 4.86 9.57 -12.73
C VAL A 179 5.04 8.75 -11.45
N VAL A 180 4.20 9.01 -10.45
CA VAL A 180 4.18 8.28 -9.18
C VAL A 180 2.99 7.33 -9.15
N GLU A 181 3.26 6.03 -9.08
CA GLU A 181 2.25 5.02 -8.80
C GLU A 181 2.05 4.94 -7.28
N ILE A 182 0.84 5.21 -6.82
CA ILE A 182 0.50 5.27 -5.40
C ILE A 182 -0.47 4.16 -5.07
N ARG A 183 -0.10 3.32 -4.10
CA ARG A 183 -0.93 2.24 -3.56
C ARG A 183 -1.36 2.54 -2.13
N LYS A 184 -2.65 2.33 -1.84
CA LYS A 184 -3.20 2.35 -0.48
C LYS A 184 -3.01 1.01 0.20
N VAL A 185 -1.92 0.86 0.96
CA VAL A 185 -1.63 -0.39 1.70
C VAL A 185 -2.41 -0.49 3.00
N SER A 186 -2.89 0.64 3.55
CA SER A 186 -3.78 0.70 4.70
C SER A 186 -4.53 2.05 4.73
N ASP A 187 -5.48 2.21 5.66
CA ASP A 187 -6.19 3.48 5.88
C ASP A 187 -5.31 4.65 6.34
N VAL A 188 -4.06 4.37 6.75
CA VAL A 188 -3.12 5.39 7.24
C VAL A 188 -1.83 5.46 6.43
N THR A 189 -1.60 4.53 5.50
CA THR A 189 -0.33 4.42 4.78
C THR A 189 -0.54 4.33 3.28
N LEU A 190 0.15 5.21 2.57
CA LEU A 190 0.29 5.21 1.12
C LEU A 190 1.74 4.92 0.78
N VAL A 191 1.96 4.06 -0.20
CA VAL A 191 3.29 3.73 -0.72
C VAL A 191 3.37 4.18 -2.16
N GLY A 192 4.39 4.95 -2.50
CA GLY A 192 4.69 5.37 -3.86
C GLY A 192 5.83 4.57 -4.49
N THR A 193 5.72 4.29 -5.79
CA THR A 193 6.69 3.56 -6.60
C THR A 193 6.85 4.19 -7.98
N ALA A 194 7.96 3.89 -8.65
CA ALA A 194 8.16 4.21 -10.07
C ALA A 194 7.52 3.14 -10.97
N PRO A 195 6.89 3.53 -12.10
CA PRO A 195 6.67 2.62 -13.22
C PRO A 195 7.98 1.94 -13.64
N ASP A 196 7.91 0.68 -14.07
CA ASP A 196 9.11 -0.09 -14.44
C ASP A 196 9.95 0.58 -15.55
N ILE A 197 9.28 1.24 -16.50
CA ILE A 197 9.93 1.83 -17.68
C ILE A 197 10.70 3.13 -17.37
N THR A 198 10.23 3.93 -16.41
CA THR A 198 10.83 5.22 -16.02
C THR A 198 11.68 5.12 -14.76
N ARG A 199 11.80 3.94 -14.16
CA ARG A 199 12.53 3.72 -12.92
C ARG A 199 13.97 4.23 -13.02
N HIS A 200 14.37 5.03 -12.02
CA HIS A 200 15.70 5.64 -11.88
C HIS A 200 16.06 6.72 -12.92
N PHE A 201 15.18 7.02 -13.87
CA PHE A 201 15.42 8.08 -14.84
C PHE A 201 14.83 9.42 -14.37
N ILE A 202 15.50 10.51 -14.73
CA ILE A 202 14.98 11.88 -14.61
C ILE A 202 15.06 12.54 -15.98
N GLU A 203 14.03 13.29 -16.38
CA GLU A 203 14.08 14.17 -17.55
C GLU A 203 14.49 15.59 -17.14
N LEU A 204 15.56 16.11 -17.73
CA LEU A 204 15.99 17.50 -17.53
C LEU A 204 15.88 18.28 -18.83
N ARG A 205 15.12 19.38 -18.79
CA ARG A 205 14.95 20.24 -19.97
C ARG A 205 16.29 20.82 -20.41
N GLY A 206 16.59 20.69 -21.71
CA GLY A 206 17.84 21.16 -22.30
C GLY A 206 19.04 20.22 -22.13
N ILE A 207 18.91 19.14 -21.35
CA ILE A 207 19.95 18.11 -21.17
C ILE A 207 19.48 16.77 -21.75
N GLY A 208 18.23 16.37 -21.46
CA GLY A 208 17.66 15.08 -21.84
C GLY A 208 17.45 14.17 -20.63
N ILE A 209 17.31 12.86 -20.90
CA ILE A 209 17.07 11.84 -19.88
C ILE A 209 18.40 11.42 -19.26
N ILE A 210 18.45 11.34 -17.93
CA ILE A 210 19.61 10.89 -17.16
C ILE A 210 19.26 9.67 -16.31
N ASP A 211 20.20 8.74 -16.17
CA ASP A 211 20.09 7.62 -15.24
C ASP A 211 20.74 7.99 -13.91
N VAL A 212 19.91 8.20 -12.89
CA VAL A 212 20.38 8.60 -11.55
C VAL A 212 21.20 7.51 -10.89
N LYS A 213 20.81 6.24 -11.03
CA LYS A 213 21.50 5.11 -10.42
C LYS A 213 22.91 4.95 -10.98
N THR A 214 23.06 5.14 -12.29
CA THR A 214 24.37 5.06 -12.96
C THR A 214 25.26 6.27 -12.63
N LEU A 215 24.69 7.47 -12.52
CA LEU A 215 25.45 8.70 -12.28
C LEU A 215 25.84 8.89 -10.81
N PHE A 216 24.95 8.58 -9.86
CA PHE A 216 25.11 8.87 -8.43
C PHE A 216 25.21 7.61 -7.56
N GLY A 217 25.16 6.42 -8.16
CA GLY A 217 25.32 5.15 -7.46
C GLY A 217 24.02 4.60 -6.87
N VAL A 218 24.07 3.35 -6.41
CA VAL A 218 22.90 2.62 -5.90
C VAL A 218 22.26 3.23 -4.65
N GLU A 219 23.03 4.00 -3.88
CA GLU A 219 22.57 4.69 -2.68
C GLU A 219 21.65 5.88 -2.96
N SER A 220 21.68 6.40 -4.20
CA SER A 220 20.89 7.55 -4.64
C SER A 220 19.46 7.21 -5.08
N VAL A 221 19.09 5.93 -5.08
CA VAL A 221 17.78 5.45 -5.55
C VAL A 221 17.12 4.51 -4.55
N LYS A 222 15.79 4.45 -4.59
CA LYS A 222 14.97 3.55 -3.77
C LYS A 222 13.77 3.07 -4.59
N ASN A 223 13.35 1.82 -4.43
CA ASN A 223 12.25 1.27 -5.23
C ASN A 223 10.87 1.73 -4.75
N THR A 224 10.70 1.89 -3.44
CA THR A 224 9.43 2.22 -2.81
C THR A 224 9.64 3.16 -1.63
N GLN A 225 8.65 3.99 -1.33
CA GLN A 225 8.67 4.86 -0.16
C GLN A 225 7.26 5.22 0.30
N ASN A 226 7.06 5.32 1.62
CA ASN A 226 5.80 5.81 2.17
C ASN A 226 5.63 7.30 1.85
N ILE A 227 4.42 7.78 1.55
CA ILE A 227 4.19 9.21 1.31
C ILE A 227 3.82 9.88 2.63
N ASP A 228 4.79 10.56 3.24
CA ASP A 228 4.64 11.21 4.54
C ASP A 228 4.23 12.67 4.44
N LEU A 229 4.68 13.35 3.39
CA LEU A 229 4.52 14.79 3.18
C LEU A 229 4.30 15.09 1.70
N VAL A 230 3.37 15.99 1.40
CA VAL A 230 3.18 16.54 0.05
C VAL A 230 3.68 17.99 0.02
N ILE A 231 4.51 18.30 -0.96
CA ILE A 231 4.94 19.67 -1.24
C ILE A 231 4.38 20.07 -2.60
N LYS A 232 3.47 21.04 -2.62
CA LYS A 232 2.92 21.62 -3.85
C LYS A 232 3.71 22.87 -4.20
N LEU A 233 4.54 22.77 -5.24
CA LEU A 233 5.21 23.93 -5.80
C LEU A 233 4.21 24.73 -6.65
N GLU A 234 4.18 26.04 -6.44
CA GLU A 234 3.32 26.95 -7.19
C GLU A 234 4.06 28.23 -7.58
N GLU A 235 3.57 28.88 -8.65
CA GLU A 235 4.06 30.21 -9.00
C GLU A 235 3.68 31.20 -7.90
N TRP A 236 4.61 32.11 -7.60
CA TRP A 236 4.34 33.11 -6.58
C TRP A 236 3.24 34.07 -7.03
N ASN A 237 2.18 34.15 -6.23
CA ASN A 237 1.09 35.09 -6.44
C ASN A 237 1.12 36.22 -5.39
N ARG A 238 0.99 37.48 -5.83
CA ARG A 238 0.91 38.66 -4.95
C ARG A 238 -0.34 38.66 -4.07
N ASP A 239 -1.42 38.14 -4.61
CA ASP A 239 -2.76 38.23 -4.04
C ASP A 239 -3.09 37.04 -3.13
N LYS A 240 -2.19 36.05 -3.05
CA LYS A 240 -2.31 34.89 -2.17
C LYS A 240 -1.55 35.14 -0.87
N GLU A 241 -2.24 35.01 0.26
CA GLU A 241 -1.58 34.97 1.56
C GLU A 241 -0.92 33.60 1.77
N TYR A 242 0.36 33.64 2.08
CA TYR A 242 1.14 32.46 2.43
C TYR A 242 1.29 32.41 3.95
N ASP A 243 1.02 31.25 4.56
CA ASP A 243 1.24 31.07 5.99
C ASP A 243 2.71 31.32 6.33
N ARG A 244 2.95 32.26 7.25
CA ARG A 244 4.28 32.66 7.71
C ARG A 244 4.66 32.04 9.03
N LEU A 245 3.69 31.53 9.78
CA LEU A 245 3.88 31.02 11.13
C LEU A 245 3.83 29.49 11.17
N GLY A 246 3.08 28.83 10.28
CA GLY A 246 2.98 27.37 10.26
C GLY A 246 2.21 26.80 11.45
N LEU A 247 1.26 27.58 11.97
CA LEU A 247 0.47 27.24 13.17
C LEU A 247 -0.59 26.17 12.88
N GLU A 248 -1.17 26.21 11.68
CA GLU A 248 -2.13 25.22 11.22
C GLU A 248 -1.48 24.28 10.20
N GLU A 249 -1.94 23.03 10.18
CA GLU A 249 -1.52 22.06 9.17
C GLU A 249 -2.56 22.00 8.06
N GLU A 250 -2.10 22.21 6.83
CA GLU A 250 -2.89 21.92 5.64
C GLU A 250 -2.75 20.43 5.30
N TYR A 251 -3.82 19.85 4.76
CA TYR A 251 -3.84 18.45 4.33
C TYR A 251 -4.32 18.35 2.88
N THR A 252 -3.81 17.35 2.18
CA THR A 252 -4.35 16.89 0.90
C THR A 252 -4.81 15.45 1.04
N GLU A 253 -5.86 15.07 0.31
CA GLU A 253 -6.37 13.71 0.34
C GLU A 253 -5.90 12.94 -0.90
N ILE A 254 -5.36 11.74 -0.70
CA ILE A 254 -4.96 10.82 -1.76
C ILE A 254 -5.51 9.44 -1.39
N LEU A 255 -6.33 8.84 -2.26
CA LEU A 255 -6.99 7.53 -2.00
C LEU A 255 -7.77 7.47 -0.67
N GLY A 256 -8.30 8.61 -0.18
CA GLY A 256 -8.99 8.70 1.11
C GLY A 256 -8.08 8.92 2.32
N ASN A 257 -6.76 8.93 2.15
CA ASN A 257 -5.80 9.20 3.23
C ASN A 257 -5.43 10.68 3.24
N LYS A 258 -5.51 11.32 4.43
CA LYS A 258 -5.10 12.71 4.63
C LYS A 258 -3.59 12.78 4.88
N ILE A 259 -2.87 13.53 4.04
CA ILE A 259 -1.43 13.73 4.13
C ILE A 259 -1.16 15.21 4.34
N VAL A 260 -0.21 15.55 5.23
CA VAL A 260 0.23 16.94 5.43
C VAL A 260 0.72 17.51 4.10
N CYS A 261 0.28 18.72 3.79
CA CYS A 261 0.55 19.40 2.53
C CYS A 261 1.15 20.78 2.79
N HIS A 262 2.19 21.14 2.05
CA HIS A 262 2.77 22.48 2.07
C HIS A 262 2.77 23.09 0.68
N SER A 263 2.13 24.23 0.51
CA SER A 263 2.14 25.00 -0.73
C SER A 263 3.31 25.98 -0.71
N LEU A 264 4.31 25.75 -1.57
CA LEU A 264 5.55 26.51 -1.60
C LEU A 264 5.64 27.38 -2.86
N PRO A 265 5.68 28.71 -2.72
CA PRO A 265 5.85 29.59 -3.87
C PRO A 265 7.30 29.60 -4.34
N ILE A 266 7.47 29.39 -5.65
CA ILE A 266 8.78 29.49 -6.30
C ILE A 266 9.11 30.93 -6.63
N ARG A 267 10.33 31.34 -6.28
CA ARG A 267 10.92 32.62 -6.66
C ARG A 267 12.39 32.43 -7.03
N PRO A 268 12.91 33.16 -8.03
CA PRO A 268 14.34 33.18 -8.33
C PRO A 268 15.17 33.46 -7.07
N GLY A 269 16.29 32.77 -6.92
CA GLY A 269 17.19 32.90 -5.76
C GLY A 269 16.82 32.05 -4.54
N ARG A 270 15.71 31.30 -4.57
CA ARG A 270 15.40 30.28 -3.55
C ARG A 270 15.98 28.92 -3.95
N ASN A 271 16.56 28.23 -2.97
CA ASN A 271 17.00 26.86 -3.14
C ASN A 271 15.88 25.91 -2.69
N LEU A 272 15.23 25.24 -3.65
CA LEU A 272 14.09 24.38 -3.35
C LEU A 272 14.50 23.15 -2.53
N ALA A 273 15.66 22.57 -2.80
CA ALA A 273 16.15 21.41 -2.06
C ALA A 273 16.28 21.71 -0.55
N VAL A 274 16.86 22.86 -0.18
CA VAL A 274 16.96 23.29 1.23
C VAL A 274 15.60 23.47 1.88
N ILE A 275 14.62 24.00 1.14
CA ILE A 275 13.27 24.21 1.67
C ILE A 275 12.57 22.86 1.87
N VAL A 276 12.73 21.93 0.93
CA VAL A 276 12.21 20.56 1.04
C VAL A 276 12.83 19.81 2.21
N GLU A 277 14.16 19.91 2.40
CA GLU A 277 14.87 19.37 3.57
C GLU A 277 14.30 19.93 4.87
N SER A 278 14.13 21.26 4.93
CA SER A 278 13.58 21.95 6.11
C SER A 278 12.15 21.51 6.41
N ALA A 279 11.32 21.34 5.38
CA ALA A 279 9.95 20.87 5.51
C ALA A 279 9.88 19.42 6.04
N ALA A 280 10.73 18.52 5.51
CA ALA A 280 10.81 17.14 5.97
C ALA A 280 11.25 17.04 7.45
N VAL A 281 12.27 17.81 7.84
CA VAL A 281 12.74 17.86 9.24
C VAL A 281 11.67 18.46 10.16
N ASN A 282 11.00 19.54 9.74
CA ASN A 282 9.93 20.16 10.52
C ASN A 282 8.74 19.20 10.71
N HIS A 283 8.33 18.49 9.65
CA HIS A 283 7.29 17.46 9.73
C HIS A 283 7.64 16.38 10.74
N ARG A 284 8.88 15.88 10.71
CA ARG A 284 9.38 14.92 11.69
C ARG A 284 9.37 15.48 13.12
N GLN A 285 9.80 16.72 13.33
CA GLN A 285 9.76 17.35 14.65
C GLN A 285 8.34 17.43 15.21
N LYS A 286 7.36 17.78 14.38
CA LYS A 286 5.95 17.78 14.77
C LYS A 286 5.44 16.38 15.12
N LYS A 287 5.80 15.35 14.34
CA LYS A 287 5.52 13.94 14.68
C LYS A 287 6.14 13.53 16.03
N MET A 288 7.27 14.13 16.41
CA MET A 288 7.93 13.93 17.71
C MET A 288 7.33 14.80 18.84
N GLY A 289 6.29 15.58 18.56
CA GLY A 289 5.59 16.42 19.54
C GLY A 289 6.17 17.82 19.74
N TYR A 290 7.12 18.26 18.90
CA TYR A 290 7.68 19.61 18.96
C TYR A 290 7.17 20.49 17.82
N ASN A 291 6.56 21.63 18.17
CA ASN A 291 6.10 22.64 17.22
C ASN A 291 6.78 23.99 17.49
N ALA A 292 7.73 24.36 16.62
CA ALA A 292 8.51 25.59 16.75
C ALA A 292 7.65 26.86 16.70
N ALA A 293 6.55 26.85 15.94
CA ALA A 293 5.63 27.98 15.82
C ALA A 293 4.89 28.25 17.14
N GLN A 294 4.40 27.19 17.79
CA GLN A 294 3.75 27.27 19.10
C GLN A 294 4.73 27.73 20.18
N GLU A 295 5.97 27.22 20.15
CA GLU A 295 7.01 27.63 21.10
C GLU A 295 7.38 29.11 20.93
N LEU A 296 7.53 29.59 19.69
CA LEU A 296 7.78 31.00 19.42
C LEU A 296 6.60 31.87 19.87
N TYR A 297 5.36 31.45 19.56
CA TYR A 297 4.15 32.14 19.97
C TYR A 297 4.08 32.29 21.50
N LYS A 298 4.36 31.21 22.23
CA LYS A 298 4.44 31.21 23.69
C LYS A 298 5.48 32.20 24.20
N ARG A 299 6.70 32.21 23.64
CA ARG A 299 7.76 33.16 24.03
C ARG A 299 7.38 34.62 23.80
N VAL A 300 6.71 34.91 22.68
CA VAL A 300 6.22 36.27 22.37
C VAL A 300 5.15 36.71 23.38
N GLN A 301 4.20 35.83 23.72
CA GLN A 301 3.19 36.12 24.74
C GLN A 301 3.79 36.35 26.14
N GLU A 302 4.78 35.54 26.52
CA GLU A 302 5.51 35.70 27.78
C GLU A 302 6.28 37.03 27.84
N SER A 303 6.87 37.47 26.73
CA SER A 303 7.54 38.77 26.65
C SER A 303 6.56 39.95 26.78
N LEU A 304 5.42 39.89 26.08
CA LEU A 304 4.39 40.94 26.12
C LEU A 304 3.70 41.07 27.49
N SER A 305 3.55 39.96 28.22
CA SER A 305 2.96 39.96 29.57
C SER A 305 3.91 40.49 30.64
N ARG A 306 5.23 40.36 30.45
CA ARG A 306 6.24 40.98 31.33
C ARG A 306 6.32 42.50 31.14
N GLY A 307 6.27 42.99 29.90
CA GLY A 307 6.31 44.43 29.60
C GLY A 307 5.06 45.24 29.99
N ARG A 308 4.00 44.61 30.54
CA ARG A 308 2.81 45.27 31.09
C ARG A 308 2.81 45.40 32.62
N LYS A 309 3.83 44.87 33.29
CA LYS A 309 3.97 44.88 34.76
C LYS A 309 4.99 45.91 35.27
N ASP A 310 5.60 46.67 34.37
CA ASP A 310 6.43 47.85 34.63
C ASP A 310 5.70 49.10 34.11
#